data_AF-A0A2D6SQ45-F1
#
_entry.id   AF-A0A2D6SQ45-F1
#
_cell.length_a   1.000
_cell.length_b   1.000
_cell.length_c   1.000
_cell.angle_alpha   90.00
_cell.angle_beta   90.00
_cell.angle_gamma   90.00
#
_symmetry.space_group_name_H-M   'P 1'
#
loop_
_entity.id
_entity.type
_entity.pdbx_description
1 polymer ?
#
loop_
_entity_poly.entity_id
_entity_poly.type
_entity_poly.pdbx_seq_one_letter_code
_entity_poly.pdbx_strand_id
1 'polypeptide(L)'
;MDIEEFLDRELADLGLGTEKTEKPEKSIELPQFKGDIEPSSLFDSIRNDLSKGNLDEAEKSYLQLWHLLMQQKLKWDKGVYNQLSVLSKQFSSALSQASNEMKRKTSSIYDLINRARRLLKEGKKEVAFKTYAEVQEMSNSIPNIFFEEKKVIRDQIMGFYKEISNTTDSSLISKVNGLLQEINQLLDRITNSIKSSDFANARSNYNRCIELYNQIPEGFIRSKNSAGMKLLEIYKTLSISTEISDLQRQLGQNVQLQGVVSSAPRVYPAKRYIPKRISRVRRIKETKRPIISKSPGKKEPLSRELLVKRKRDHAKRNIKKGFYNEAWKNIEEALEIDPKDVESKALKAKIKTLQ
;
A
#
# COMPACT_ATOMS: atom_id res chain seq x y z
N MET A 1 4.25 -22.60 -32.00
CA MET A 1 4.03 -22.10 -30.63
C MET A 1 4.78 -23.07 -29.75
N ASP A 2 5.88 -22.59 -29.16
CA ASP A 2 6.70 -23.43 -28.30
C ASP A 2 5.95 -23.74 -27.01
N ILE A 3 5.99 -25.01 -26.60
CA ILE A 3 5.32 -25.49 -25.40
C ILE A 3 5.90 -24.80 -24.15
N GLU A 4 7.17 -24.39 -24.20
CA GLU A 4 7.82 -23.60 -23.14
C GLU A 4 7.23 -22.19 -23.01
N GLU A 5 6.93 -21.51 -24.12
CA GLU A 5 6.36 -20.16 -24.13
C GLU A 5 4.91 -20.14 -23.62
N PHE A 6 4.17 -21.24 -23.83
CA PHE A 6 2.83 -21.43 -23.30
C PHE A 6 2.83 -21.66 -21.78
N LEU A 7 3.77 -22.46 -21.27
CA LEU A 7 3.89 -22.75 -19.84
C LEU A 7 4.33 -21.52 -19.03
N ASP A 8 5.25 -20.71 -19.55
CA ASP A 8 5.68 -19.46 -18.90
C ASP A 8 4.55 -18.43 -18.79
N ARG A 9 3.63 -18.44 -19.76
CA ARG A 9 2.48 -17.53 -19.79
C ARG A 9 1.38 -17.95 -18.82
N GLU A 10 1.05 -19.24 -18.76
CA GLU A 10 0.08 -19.79 -17.80
C GLU A 10 0.57 -19.63 -16.34
N LEU A 11 1.87 -19.79 -16.09
CA LEU A 11 2.46 -19.58 -14.76
C LEU A 11 2.45 -18.10 -14.33
N ALA A 12 2.58 -17.16 -15.27
CA ALA A 12 2.49 -15.73 -14.99
C ALA A 12 1.05 -15.28 -14.62
N ASP A 13 0.03 -15.86 -15.25
CA ASP A 13 -1.37 -15.52 -14.99
C ASP A 13 -1.89 -16.09 -13.65
N LEU A 14 -1.28 -17.16 -13.13
CA LEU A 14 -1.62 -17.74 -11.83
C LEU A 14 -1.00 -17.00 -10.63
N GLY A 15 -0.16 -15.99 -10.85
CA GLY A 15 0.54 -15.27 -9.76
C GLY A 15 1.50 -16.15 -8.94
N LEU A 16 1.72 -17.38 -9.38
CA LEU A 16 2.74 -18.33 -8.90
C LEU A 16 4.02 -18.25 -9.73
N GLY A 17 4.10 -17.26 -10.63
CA GLY A 17 5.32 -16.90 -11.31
C GLY A 17 6.42 -16.85 -10.26
N THR A 18 7.38 -17.76 -10.41
CA THR A 18 8.59 -17.85 -9.63
C THR A 18 8.97 -16.43 -9.26
N GLU A 19 9.02 -16.13 -7.95
CA GLU A 19 9.72 -14.94 -7.47
C GLU A 19 10.94 -14.87 -8.35
N LYS A 20 10.99 -13.86 -9.23
CA LYS A 20 12.06 -13.71 -10.20
C LYS A 20 13.29 -13.92 -9.35
N THR A 21 13.94 -15.07 -9.53
CA THR A 21 15.24 -15.33 -8.96
C THR A 21 15.97 -14.09 -9.38
N GLU A 22 16.24 -13.22 -8.40
CA GLU A 22 16.92 -11.96 -8.65
C GLU A 22 18.06 -12.36 -9.54
N LYS A 23 18.03 -11.92 -10.81
CA LYS A 23 19.10 -12.20 -11.76
C LYS A 23 20.37 -12.02 -10.94
N PRO A 24 21.18 -13.09 -10.75
CA PRO A 24 22.18 -13.14 -9.71
C PRO A 24 22.88 -11.80 -9.75
N GLU A 25 22.78 -11.06 -8.62
CA GLU A 25 23.26 -9.70 -8.50
C GLU A 25 24.52 -9.58 -9.33
N LYS A 26 24.46 -8.69 -10.34
CA LYS A 26 25.57 -8.26 -11.21
C LYS A 26 26.86 -8.90 -10.76
N SER A 27 27.35 -9.90 -11.52
CA SER A 27 28.68 -10.49 -11.40
C SER A 27 29.57 -9.54 -10.62
N ILE A 28 29.79 -9.83 -9.32
CA ILE A 28 30.41 -8.90 -8.36
C ILE A 28 31.58 -8.27 -9.09
N GLU A 29 31.40 -7.02 -9.53
CA GLU A 29 32.42 -6.33 -10.30
C GLU A 29 33.54 -6.17 -9.29
N LEU A 30 34.53 -7.05 -9.40
CA LEU A 30 35.72 -7.01 -8.56
C LEU A 30 36.20 -5.56 -8.64
N PRO A 31 36.29 -4.86 -7.50
CA PRO A 31 36.51 -3.43 -7.52
C PRO A 31 37.76 -3.15 -8.36
N GLN A 32 37.59 -2.40 -9.45
CA GLN A 32 38.70 -2.07 -10.34
C GLN A 32 39.60 -1.08 -9.60
N PHE A 33 40.65 -1.57 -8.94
CA PHE A 33 41.59 -0.74 -8.21
C PHE A 33 42.53 -0.02 -9.17
N LYS A 34 42.36 1.29 -9.28
CA LYS A 34 43.29 2.20 -9.97
C LYS A 34 44.13 2.91 -8.90
N GLY A 35 45.23 2.29 -8.50
CA GLY A 35 46.21 2.89 -7.59
C GLY A 35 47.28 1.91 -7.15
N ASP A 36 48.53 2.37 -7.11
CA ASP A 36 49.66 1.64 -6.53
C ASP A 36 49.53 1.65 -5.00
N ILE A 37 48.66 0.79 -4.46
CA ILE A 37 48.48 0.63 -3.01
C ILE A 37 49.61 -0.28 -2.51
N GLU A 38 50.45 0.24 -1.60
CA GLU A 38 51.50 -0.56 -0.98
C GLU A 38 50.90 -1.66 -0.07
N PRO A 39 51.35 -2.93 -0.17
CA PRO A 39 50.84 -4.03 0.65
C PRO A 39 50.93 -3.80 2.17
N SER A 40 51.96 -3.07 2.61
CA SER A 40 52.18 -2.66 4.00
C SER A 40 50.96 -1.93 4.57
N SER A 41 50.42 -0.98 3.81
CA SER A 41 49.26 -0.18 4.20
C SER A 41 48.00 -1.03 4.40
N LEU A 42 47.81 -2.08 3.59
CA LEU A 42 46.69 -3.01 3.74
C LEU A 42 46.83 -3.90 4.98
N PHE A 43 48.04 -4.39 5.29
CA PHE A 43 48.27 -5.13 6.53
C PHE A 43 47.89 -4.31 7.77
N ASP A 44 48.26 -3.04 7.79
CA ASP A 44 47.95 -2.14 8.90
C ASP A 44 46.46 -1.77 8.95
N SER A 45 45.81 -1.57 7.80
CA SER A 45 44.36 -1.38 7.72
C SER A 45 43.62 -2.59 8.29
N ILE A 46 43.97 -3.80 7.87
CA ILE A 46 43.34 -5.03 8.35
C ILE A 46 43.51 -5.15 9.87
N ARG A 47 44.72 -4.90 10.40
CA ARG A 47 44.97 -4.93 11.86
C ARG A 47 44.12 -3.92 12.60
N ASN A 48 44.01 -2.70 12.07
CA ASN A 48 43.20 -1.64 12.64
C ASN A 48 41.71 -2.03 12.65
N ASP A 49 41.19 -2.54 11.54
CA ASP A 49 39.78 -2.95 11.43
C ASP A 49 39.46 -4.15 12.32
N LEU A 50 40.36 -5.13 12.42
CA LEU A 50 40.25 -6.24 13.36
C LEU A 50 40.25 -5.76 14.82
N SER A 51 41.09 -4.78 15.16
CA SER A 51 41.12 -4.21 16.52
C SER A 51 39.84 -3.46 16.90
N LYS A 52 39.14 -2.91 15.89
CA LYS A 52 37.85 -2.24 16.06
C LYS A 52 36.65 -3.20 16.03
N GLY A 53 36.86 -4.47 15.66
CA GLY A 53 35.79 -5.45 15.46
C GLY A 53 35.05 -5.31 14.12
N ASN A 54 35.58 -4.51 13.19
CA ASN A 54 35.02 -4.26 11.86
C ASN A 54 35.41 -5.41 10.91
N LEU A 55 34.78 -6.58 11.10
CA LEU A 55 35.13 -7.78 10.33
C LEU A 55 34.83 -7.66 8.84
N ASP A 56 33.76 -6.96 8.46
CA ASP A 56 33.37 -6.81 7.06
C ASP A 56 34.40 -5.96 6.27
N GLU A 57 34.90 -4.88 6.87
CA GLU A 57 35.97 -4.05 6.30
C GLU A 57 37.32 -4.79 6.28
N ALA A 58 37.63 -5.54 7.35
CA ALA A 58 38.84 -6.35 7.43
C ALA A 58 38.84 -7.44 6.33
N GLU A 59 37.72 -8.11 6.10
CA GLU A 59 37.55 -9.11 5.04
C GLU A 59 37.75 -8.49 3.65
N LYS A 60 37.13 -7.34 3.38
CA LYS A 60 37.32 -6.62 2.10
C LYS A 60 38.79 -6.26 1.88
N SER A 61 39.46 -5.73 2.89
CA SER A 61 40.88 -5.37 2.83
C SER A 61 41.77 -6.61 2.64
N TYR A 62 41.41 -7.73 3.25
CA TYR A 62 42.09 -9.01 3.05
C TYR A 62 41.94 -9.54 1.63
N LEU A 63 40.73 -9.48 1.05
CA LEU A 63 40.51 -9.86 -0.36
C LEU A 63 41.30 -8.98 -1.33
N GLN A 64 41.42 -7.68 -1.03
CA GLN A 64 42.27 -6.76 -1.81
C GLN A 64 43.74 -7.13 -1.73
N LEU A 65 44.24 -7.39 -0.51
CA LEU A 65 45.60 -7.85 -0.30
C LEU A 65 45.87 -9.15 -1.06
N TRP A 66 44.96 -10.12 -0.97
CA TRP A 66 45.06 -11.39 -1.68
C TRP A 66 45.12 -11.20 -3.21
N HIS A 67 44.26 -10.33 -3.74
CA HIS A 67 44.25 -10.01 -5.16
C HIS A 67 45.56 -9.36 -5.62
N LEU A 68 46.12 -8.42 -4.86
CA LEU A 68 47.43 -7.81 -5.15
C LEU A 68 48.56 -8.84 -5.13
N LEU A 69 48.56 -9.74 -4.15
CA LEU A 69 49.55 -10.82 -4.05
C LEU A 69 49.46 -11.80 -5.22
N MET A 70 48.28 -12.01 -5.79
CA MET A 70 48.07 -12.88 -6.95
C MET A 70 48.40 -12.19 -8.28
N GLN A 71 48.13 -10.88 -8.40
CA GLN A 71 48.37 -10.13 -9.65
C GLN A 71 49.79 -9.65 -9.82
N GLN A 72 50.39 -9.11 -8.75
CA GLN A 72 51.79 -8.74 -8.78
C GLN A 72 52.59 -10.03 -8.66
N LYS A 73 53.60 -10.25 -9.52
CA LYS A 73 54.58 -11.35 -9.38
C LYS A 73 55.48 -11.13 -8.15
N LEU A 74 54.89 -10.78 -7.02
CA LEU A 74 55.55 -10.57 -5.74
C LEU A 74 56.23 -11.88 -5.36
N LYS A 75 57.52 -11.80 -5.07
CA LYS A 75 58.27 -12.93 -4.55
C LYS A 75 57.78 -13.17 -3.13
N TRP A 76 57.26 -14.36 -2.88
CA TRP A 76 56.94 -14.84 -1.54
C TRP A 76 58.19 -14.84 -0.68
N ASP A 77 58.39 -13.77 0.09
CA ASP A 77 59.49 -13.67 1.04
C ASP A 77 59.05 -14.16 2.42
N LYS A 78 60.04 -14.45 3.27
CA LYS A 78 59.78 -14.90 4.65
C LYS A 78 59.04 -13.83 5.46
N GLY A 79 59.19 -12.54 5.11
CA GLY A 79 58.55 -11.41 5.75
C GLY A 79 57.03 -11.42 5.57
N VAL A 80 56.56 -11.46 4.32
CA VAL A 80 55.14 -11.54 3.95
C VAL A 80 54.50 -12.77 4.55
N TYR A 81 55.17 -13.93 4.50
CA TYR A 81 54.67 -15.15 5.14
C TYR A 81 54.45 -14.97 6.65
N ASN A 82 55.43 -14.40 7.36
CA ASN A 82 55.31 -14.16 8.80
C ASN A 82 54.17 -13.18 9.12
N GLN A 83 54.00 -12.12 8.31
CA GLN A 83 52.91 -11.16 8.48
C GLN A 83 51.54 -11.80 8.26
N LEU A 84 51.38 -12.62 7.21
CA LEU A 84 50.16 -13.37 6.95
C LEU A 84 49.86 -14.37 8.06
N SER A 85 50.88 -15.03 8.63
CA SER A 85 50.69 -15.94 9.76
C SER A 85 50.17 -15.22 11.01
N VAL A 86 50.72 -14.06 11.34
CA VAL A 86 50.23 -13.22 12.45
C VAL A 86 48.80 -12.77 12.20
N LEU A 87 48.52 -12.28 11.00
CA LEU A 87 47.19 -11.80 10.60
C LEU A 87 46.15 -12.93 10.61
N SER A 88 46.52 -14.15 10.18
CA SER A 88 45.67 -15.34 10.27
C SER A 88 45.29 -15.68 11.72
N LYS A 89 46.25 -15.61 12.66
CA LYS A 89 45.96 -15.80 14.10
C LYS A 89 45.02 -14.71 14.64
N GLN A 90 45.23 -13.45 14.25
CA GLN A 90 44.36 -12.34 14.64
C GLN A 90 42.94 -12.51 14.11
N PHE A 91 42.78 -12.87 12.83
CA PHE A 91 41.48 -13.19 12.25
C PHE A 91 40.80 -14.35 12.97
N SER A 92 41.51 -15.44 13.23
CA SER A 92 40.94 -16.60 13.93
C SER A 92 40.42 -16.20 15.32
N SER A 93 41.19 -15.40 16.06
CA SER A 93 40.77 -14.87 17.36
C SER A 93 39.54 -13.96 17.23
N ALA A 94 39.57 -12.98 16.33
CA ALA A 94 38.46 -12.03 16.13
C ALA A 94 37.18 -12.72 15.66
N LEU A 95 37.31 -13.69 14.74
CA LEU A 95 36.19 -14.49 14.23
C LEU A 95 35.60 -15.38 15.33
N SER A 96 36.43 -15.97 16.20
CA SER A 96 35.93 -16.76 17.33
C SER A 96 35.13 -15.91 18.33
N GLN A 97 35.59 -14.68 18.60
CA GLN A 97 34.89 -13.73 19.46
C GLN A 97 33.57 -13.28 18.84
N ALA A 98 33.59 -12.88 17.56
CA ALA A 98 32.39 -12.46 16.84
C ALA A 98 31.39 -13.62 16.67
N SER A 99 31.85 -14.85 16.47
CA SER A 99 30.99 -16.04 16.41
C SER A 99 30.29 -16.27 17.75
N ASN A 100 30.99 -16.12 18.88
CA ASN A 100 30.39 -16.23 20.21
C ASN A 100 29.38 -15.11 20.48
N GLU A 101 29.67 -13.87 20.08
CA GLU A 101 28.73 -12.76 20.17
C GLU A 101 27.49 -12.99 19.30
N MET A 102 27.68 -13.44 18.06
CA MET A 102 26.60 -13.79 17.14
C MET A 102 25.70 -14.87 17.75
N LYS A 103 26.25 -15.95 18.31
CA LYS A 103 25.46 -17.01 18.98
C LYS A 103 24.61 -16.45 20.12
N ARG A 104 25.15 -15.54 20.94
CA ARG A 104 24.41 -14.88 22.03
C ARG A 104 23.27 -14.01 21.49
N LYS A 105 23.55 -13.19 20.47
CA LYS A 105 22.53 -12.35 19.80
C LYS A 105 21.43 -13.22 19.18
N THR A 106 21.79 -14.29 18.49
CA THR A 106 20.86 -15.25 17.88
C THR A 106 19.94 -15.88 18.93
N SER A 107 20.48 -16.34 20.06
CA SER A 107 19.66 -16.84 21.17
C SER A 107 18.70 -15.78 21.71
N SER A 108 19.21 -14.56 21.96
CA SER A 108 18.39 -13.45 22.44
C SER A 108 17.28 -13.07 21.45
N ILE A 109 17.56 -13.10 20.14
CA ILE A 109 16.56 -12.87 19.08
C ILE A 109 15.45 -13.92 19.17
N TYR A 110 15.79 -15.21 19.31
CA TYR A 110 14.78 -16.26 19.43
C TYR A 110 13.92 -16.10 20.69
N ASP A 111 14.53 -15.72 21.82
CA ASP A 111 13.80 -15.46 23.06
C ASP A 111 12.84 -14.27 22.92
N LEU A 112 13.29 -13.18 22.27
CA LEU A 112 12.46 -12.01 21.98
C LEU A 112 11.30 -12.36 21.05
N ILE A 113 11.54 -13.13 19.97
CA ILE A 113 10.48 -13.59 19.07
C ILE A 113 9.46 -14.45 19.83
N ASN A 114 9.92 -15.39 20.66
CA ASN A 114 9.04 -16.25 21.45
C ASN A 114 8.24 -15.47 22.51
N ARG A 115 8.84 -14.44 23.11
CA ARG A 115 8.13 -13.50 24.00
C ARG A 115 7.09 -12.68 23.23
N ALA A 116 7.45 -12.16 22.07
CA ALA A 116 6.57 -11.35 21.24
C ALA A 116 5.36 -12.17 20.72
N ARG A 117 5.56 -13.44 20.36
CA ARG A 117 4.48 -14.39 20.03
C ARG A 117 3.52 -14.61 21.20
N ARG A 118 4.01 -14.69 22.44
CA ARG A 118 3.14 -14.78 23.64
C ARG A 118 2.32 -13.51 23.82
N LEU A 119 2.94 -12.33 23.69
CA LEU A 119 2.25 -11.04 23.75
C LEU A 119 1.18 -10.90 22.65
N LEU A 120 1.46 -11.43 21.45
CA LEU A 120 0.51 -11.46 20.35
C LEU A 120 -0.73 -12.29 20.69
N LYS A 121 -0.54 -13.47 21.32
CA LYS A 121 -1.64 -14.33 21.78
C LYS A 121 -2.46 -13.68 22.89
N GLU A 122 -1.84 -12.86 23.73
CA GLU A 122 -2.53 -12.05 24.75
C GLU A 122 -3.27 -10.83 24.17
N GLY A 123 -3.16 -10.57 22.86
CA GLY A 123 -3.77 -9.41 22.22
C GLY A 123 -3.00 -8.09 22.39
N LYS A 124 -1.81 -8.11 23.01
CA LYS A 124 -0.95 -6.93 23.23
C LYS A 124 -0.12 -6.59 21.99
N LYS A 125 -0.80 -6.20 20.90
CA LYS A 125 -0.20 -5.98 19.57
C LYS A 125 0.86 -4.90 19.53
N GLU A 126 0.62 -3.77 20.18
CA GLU A 126 1.56 -2.65 20.18
C GLU A 126 2.92 -3.03 20.79
N VAL A 127 2.90 -3.81 21.87
CA VAL A 127 4.12 -4.30 22.52
C VAL A 127 4.83 -5.33 21.67
N ALA A 128 4.08 -6.20 20.97
CA ALA A 128 4.66 -7.16 20.03
C ALA A 128 5.36 -6.44 18.85
N PHE A 129 4.79 -5.36 18.32
CA PHE A 129 5.42 -4.53 17.28
C PHE A 129 6.70 -3.83 17.78
N LYS A 130 6.71 -3.31 19.01
CA LYS A 130 7.93 -2.75 19.61
C LYS A 130 9.04 -3.80 19.72
N THR A 131 8.68 -5.01 20.20
CA THR A 131 9.63 -6.13 20.31
C THR A 131 10.15 -6.57 18.93
N TYR A 132 9.31 -6.51 17.89
CA TYR A 132 9.75 -6.78 16.51
C TYR A 132 10.82 -5.78 16.04
N ALA A 133 10.66 -4.48 16.35
CA ALA A 133 11.66 -3.47 15.99
C ALA A 133 13.01 -3.73 16.69
N GLU A 134 12.98 -4.09 17.97
CA GLU A 134 14.19 -4.48 18.73
C GLU A 134 14.88 -5.70 18.11
N VAL A 135 14.12 -6.72 17.70
CA VAL A 135 14.64 -7.91 17.02
C VAL A 135 15.30 -7.55 15.68
N GLN A 136 14.69 -6.64 14.92
CA GLN A 136 15.23 -6.20 13.63
C GLN A 136 16.54 -5.42 13.82
N GLU A 137 16.61 -4.52 14.81
CA GLU A 137 17.82 -3.79 15.16
C GLU A 137 18.95 -4.75 15.57
N MET A 138 18.63 -5.72 16.44
CA MET A 138 19.60 -6.72 16.89
C MET A 138 20.13 -7.59 15.74
N SER A 139 19.25 -8.00 14.82
CA SER A 139 19.61 -8.76 13.62
C SER A 139 20.49 -7.96 12.65
N ASN A 140 20.24 -6.65 12.51
CA ASN A 140 21.06 -5.77 11.68
C ASN A 140 22.48 -5.59 12.25
N SER A 141 22.66 -5.74 13.56
CA SER A 141 23.97 -5.68 14.22
C SER A 141 24.84 -6.93 14.03
N ILE A 142 24.35 -7.98 13.36
CA ILE A 142 25.12 -9.18 13.04
C ILE A 142 25.99 -8.92 11.80
N PRO A 143 27.33 -9.12 11.87
CA PRO A 143 28.25 -8.96 10.74
C PRO A 143 27.84 -9.77 9.50
N ASN A 144 28.17 -9.28 8.30
CA ASN A 144 27.73 -9.93 7.07
C ASN A 144 28.51 -11.21 6.74
N ILE A 145 29.70 -11.38 7.32
CA ILE A 145 30.46 -12.65 7.22
C ILE A 145 29.66 -13.87 7.70
N PHE A 146 28.64 -13.69 8.57
CA PHE A 146 27.70 -14.73 9.02
C PHE A 146 26.43 -14.77 8.17
N PHE A 147 26.57 -14.77 6.84
CA PHE A 147 25.44 -14.59 5.93
C PHE A 147 24.41 -15.73 6.02
N GLU A 148 24.85 -16.97 6.24
CA GLU A 148 23.97 -18.14 6.33
C GLU A 148 23.09 -18.07 7.58
N GLU A 149 23.68 -17.81 8.73
CA GLU A 149 22.95 -17.68 9.99
C GLU A 149 22.03 -16.45 9.96
N LYS A 150 22.52 -15.34 9.40
CA LYS A 150 21.72 -14.12 9.22
C LYS A 150 20.51 -14.37 8.31
N LYS A 151 20.65 -15.20 7.27
CA LYS A 151 19.53 -15.63 6.41
C LYS A 151 18.49 -16.39 7.22
N VAL A 152 18.91 -17.40 7.99
CA VAL A 152 17.99 -18.18 8.86
C VAL A 152 17.25 -17.28 9.85
N ILE A 153 17.96 -16.34 10.48
CA ILE A 153 17.36 -15.36 11.40
C ILE A 153 16.34 -14.48 10.68
N ARG A 154 16.67 -13.97 9.48
CA ARG A 154 15.74 -13.16 8.67
C ARG A 154 14.48 -13.93 8.30
N ASP A 155 14.59 -15.21 7.95
CA ASP A 155 13.44 -16.05 7.64
C ASP A 155 12.51 -16.19 8.86
N GLN A 156 13.08 -16.33 10.06
CA GLN A 156 12.31 -16.37 11.32
C GLN A 156 11.65 -15.02 11.64
N ILE A 157 12.37 -13.92 11.46
CA ILE A 157 11.83 -12.55 11.63
C ILE A 157 10.68 -12.29 10.64
N MET A 158 10.83 -12.72 9.39
CA MET A 158 9.81 -12.60 8.36
C MET A 158 8.57 -13.46 8.69
N GLY A 159 8.78 -14.69 9.17
CA GLY A 159 7.71 -15.55 9.67
C GLY A 159 6.92 -14.87 10.78
N PHE A 160 7.61 -14.28 11.75
CA PHE A 160 6.97 -13.54 12.83
C PHE A 160 6.24 -12.28 12.34
N TYR A 161 6.82 -11.50 11.42
CA TYR A 161 6.14 -10.35 10.81
C TYR A 161 4.81 -10.74 10.14
N LYS A 162 4.80 -11.86 9.39
CA LYS A 162 3.59 -12.40 8.77
C LYS A 162 2.53 -12.73 9.83
N GLU A 163 2.91 -13.32 10.97
CA GLU A 163 2.00 -13.58 12.09
C GLU A 163 1.37 -12.28 12.64
N ILE A 164 2.18 -11.23 12.84
CA ILE A 164 1.67 -9.92 13.31
C ILE A 164 0.71 -9.30 12.29
N SER A 165 1.05 -9.33 11.00
CA SER A 165 0.19 -8.82 9.93
C SER A 165 -1.14 -9.56 9.92
N ASN A 166 -1.11 -10.89 9.86
CA ASN A 166 -2.30 -11.74 9.79
C ASN A 166 -3.23 -11.53 11.00
N THR A 167 -2.68 -11.36 12.21
CA THR A 167 -3.48 -11.09 13.41
C THR A 167 -4.06 -9.67 13.43
N THR A 168 -3.36 -8.70 12.83
CA THR A 168 -3.85 -7.33 12.65
C THR A 168 -4.99 -7.30 11.65
N ASP A 169 -4.78 -7.91 10.49
CA ASP A 169 -5.76 -8.01 9.41
C ASP A 169 -7.01 -8.76 9.86
N SER A 170 -6.87 -9.91 10.53
CA SER A 170 -8.03 -10.68 11.02
C SER A 170 -8.89 -9.90 12.01
N SER A 171 -8.28 -9.13 12.92
CA SER A 171 -9.01 -8.29 13.86
C SER A 171 -9.74 -7.13 13.18
N LEU A 172 -9.15 -6.58 12.13
CA LEU A 172 -9.73 -5.49 11.38
C LEU A 172 -10.88 -6.01 10.51
N ILE A 173 -10.70 -7.16 9.84
CA ILE A 173 -11.74 -7.88 9.09
C ILE A 173 -12.91 -8.21 10.02
N SER A 174 -12.65 -8.73 11.23
CA SER A 174 -13.68 -9.01 12.24
C SER A 174 -14.48 -7.76 12.61
N LYS A 175 -13.81 -6.64 12.90
CA LYS A 175 -14.47 -5.36 13.19
C LYS A 175 -15.35 -4.89 12.03
N VAL A 176 -14.84 -4.95 10.80
CA VAL A 176 -15.60 -4.56 9.61
C VAL A 176 -16.81 -5.47 9.40
N ASN A 177 -16.66 -6.78 9.58
CA ASN A 177 -17.79 -7.72 9.49
C ASN A 177 -18.85 -7.44 10.55
N GLY A 178 -18.45 -7.08 11.79
CA GLY A 178 -19.37 -6.64 12.84
C GLY A 178 -20.17 -5.40 12.44
N LEU A 179 -19.49 -4.36 11.92
CA LEU A 179 -20.15 -3.15 11.40
C LEU A 179 -21.14 -3.46 10.27
N LEU A 180 -20.75 -4.34 9.33
CA LEU A 180 -21.62 -4.74 8.22
C LEU A 180 -22.84 -5.52 8.70
N GLN A 181 -22.68 -6.39 9.70
CA GLN A 181 -23.79 -7.12 10.30
C GLN A 181 -24.77 -6.18 10.99
N GLU A 182 -24.29 -5.21 11.76
CA GLU A 182 -25.12 -4.18 12.42
C GLU A 182 -25.87 -3.32 11.38
N ILE A 183 -25.18 -2.90 10.31
CA ILE A 183 -25.81 -2.20 9.18
C ILE A 183 -26.94 -3.04 8.58
N ASN A 184 -26.71 -4.33 8.28
CA ASN A 184 -27.76 -5.18 7.71
C ASN A 184 -28.97 -5.31 8.65
N GLN A 185 -28.75 -5.49 9.95
CA GLN A 185 -29.85 -5.54 10.93
C GLN A 185 -30.64 -4.23 10.99
N LEU A 186 -29.97 -3.08 10.90
CA LEU A 186 -30.64 -1.78 10.83
C LEU A 186 -31.42 -1.60 9.52
N LEU A 187 -30.89 -2.08 8.38
CA LEU A 187 -31.62 -2.07 7.11
C LEU A 187 -32.92 -2.87 7.21
N ASP A 188 -32.88 -4.05 7.84
CA ASP A 188 -34.09 -4.86 8.09
C ASP A 188 -35.11 -4.11 8.97
N ARG A 189 -34.64 -3.43 10.03
CA ARG A 189 -35.51 -2.59 10.88
C ARG A 189 -36.11 -1.40 10.12
N ILE A 190 -35.34 -0.76 9.23
CA ILE A 190 -35.83 0.34 8.39
C ILE A 190 -36.93 -0.17 7.46
N THR A 191 -36.72 -1.30 6.78
CA THR A 191 -37.74 -1.86 5.88
C THR A 191 -39.03 -2.23 6.62
N ASN A 192 -38.93 -2.77 7.83
CA ASN A 192 -40.09 -3.05 8.68
C ASN A 192 -40.79 -1.76 9.14
N SER A 193 -40.04 -0.72 9.52
CA SER A 193 -40.59 0.58 9.93
C SER A 193 -41.31 1.28 8.77
N ILE A 194 -40.78 1.16 7.54
CA ILE A 194 -41.44 1.67 6.33
C ILE A 194 -42.77 0.94 6.10
N LYS A 195 -42.81 -0.39 6.24
CA LYS A 195 -44.04 -1.20 6.09
C LYS A 195 -45.10 -0.81 7.13
N SER A 196 -44.70 -0.50 8.36
CA SER A 196 -45.60 -0.03 9.42
C SER A 196 -45.92 1.47 9.35
N SER A 197 -45.46 2.18 8.31
CA SER A 197 -45.60 3.64 8.16
C SER A 197 -44.99 4.47 9.32
N ASP A 198 -44.03 3.91 10.07
CA ASP A 198 -43.27 4.62 11.10
C ASP A 198 -42.01 5.26 10.51
N PHE A 199 -42.22 6.38 9.81
CA PHE A 199 -41.14 7.07 9.08
C PHE A 199 -40.12 7.75 10.00
N ALA A 200 -40.50 8.12 11.22
CA ALA A 200 -39.59 8.74 12.18
C ALA A 200 -38.51 7.75 12.62
N ASN A 201 -38.92 6.53 12.98
CA ASN A 201 -38.00 5.46 13.36
C ASN A 201 -37.14 5.00 12.17
N ALA A 202 -37.74 4.89 10.97
CA ALA A 202 -37.01 4.58 9.75
C ALA A 202 -35.87 5.58 9.47
N ARG A 203 -36.15 6.89 9.61
CA ARG A 203 -35.15 7.95 9.42
C ARG A 203 -34.05 7.91 10.48
N SER A 204 -34.40 7.66 11.75
CA SER A 204 -33.44 7.50 12.84
C SER A 204 -32.46 6.36 12.57
N ASN A 205 -32.98 5.17 12.25
CA ASN A 205 -32.15 4.00 11.93
C ASN A 205 -31.30 4.23 10.67
N TYR A 206 -31.81 4.92 9.66
CA TYR A 206 -31.06 5.27 8.45
C TYR A 206 -29.85 6.16 8.74
N ASN A 207 -30.02 7.19 9.57
CA ASN A 207 -28.91 8.05 9.99
C ASN A 207 -27.84 7.25 10.74
N ARG A 208 -28.27 6.34 11.62
CA ARG A 208 -27.34 5.43 12.31
C ARG A 208 -26.57 4.53 11.35
N CYS A 209 -27.20 4.02 10.29
CA CYS A 209 -26.48 3.28 9.25
C CYS A 209 -25.40 4.13 8.56
N ILE A 210 -25.65 5.40 8.29
CA ILE A 210 -24.66 6.30 7.68
C ILE A 210 -23.46 6.48 8.62
N GLU A 211 -23.69 6.64 9.92
CA GLU A 211 -22.62 6.72 10.92
C GLU A 211 -21.74 5.46 10.90
N LEU A 212 -22.35 4.26 10.95
CA LEU A 212 -21.62 2.99 10.90
C LEU A 212 -20.90 2.80 9.56
N TYR A 213 -21.51 3.21 8.45
CA TYR A 213 -20.92 3.17 7.12
C TYR A 213 -19.64 4.01 7.04
N ASN A 214 -19.64 5.20 7.65
CA ASN A 214 -18.48 6.08 7.68
C ASN A 214 -17.34 5.54 8.55
N GLN A 215 -17.63 4.65 9.50
CA GLN A 215 -16.62 3.95 10.31
C GLN A 215 -15.92 2.82 9.54
N ILE A 216 -16.43 2.40 8.38
CA ILE A 216 -15.77 1.39 7.54
C ILE A 216 -14.49 1.99 6.92
N PRO A 217 -13.31 1.40 7.18
CA PRO A 217 -12.03 1.88 6.66
C PRO A 217 -12.01 1.91 5.12
N GLU A 218 -11.28 2.87 4.54
CA GLU A 218 -11.22 3.07 3.08
C GLU A 218 -10.63 1.88 2.32
N GLY A 219 -9.78 1.07 2.96
CA GLY A 219 -9.23 -0.15 2.37
C GLY A 219 -10.28 -1.23 2.04
N PHE A 220 -11.49 -1.15 2.59
CA PHE A 220 -12.57 -2.13 2.39
C PHE A 220 -13.53 -1.71 1.27
N ILE A 221 -12.99 -1.32 0.12
CA ILE A 221 -13.74 -0.72 -1.00
C ILE A 221 -14.91 -1.61 -1.45
N ARG A 222 -14.70 -2.94 -1.57
CA ARG A 222 -15.76 -3.87 -2.01
C ARG A 222 -16.94 -3.89 -1.03
N SER A 223 -16.66 -4.06 0.26
CA SER A 223 -17.68 -4.08 1.30
C SER A 223 -18.38 -2.73 1.45
N LYS A 224 -17.62 -1.64 1.40
CA LYS A 224 -18.13 -0.27 1.46
C LYS A 224 -19.01 0.05 0.24
N ASN A 225 -18.64 -0.36 -0.96
CA ASN A 225 -19.50 -0.19 -2.14
C ASN A 225 -20.80 -1.00 -2.01
N SER A 226 -20.72 -2.24 -1.56
CA SER A 226 -21.91 -3.09 -1.35
C SER A 226 -22.88 -2.48 -0.34
N ALA A 227 -22.38 -2.06 0.83
CA ALA A 227 -23.19 -1.39 1.85
C ALA A 227 -23.77 -0.06 1.32
N GLY A 228 -22.98 0.71 0.58
CA GLY A 228 -23.41 1.98 -0.02
C GLY A 228 -24.56 1.82 -1.02
N MET A 229 -24.52 0.77 -1.84
CA MET A 229 -25.62 0.46 -2.77
C MET A 229 -26.93 0.13 -2.03
N LYS A 230 -26.86 -0.69 -0.98
CA LYS A 230 -28.03 -0.99 -0.14
C LYS A 230 -28.60 0.26 0.54
N LEU A 231 -27.72 1.12 1.06
CA LEU A 231 -28.14 2.39 1.67
C LEU A 231 -28.80 3.33 0.67
N LEU A 232 -28.29 3.37 -0.56
CA LEU A 232 -28.89 4.17 -1.64
C LEU A 232 -30.28 3.65 -2.02
N GLU A 233 -30.46 2.33 -2.05
CA GLU A 233 -31.76 1.71 -2.31
C GLU A 233 -32.78 2.06 -1.22
N ILE A 234 -32.40 1.89 0.06
CA ILE A 234 -33.25 2.23 1.20
C ILE A 234 -33.57 3.73 1.25
N TYR A 235 -32.63 4.60 0.88
CA TYR A 235 -32.89 6.03 0.78
C TYR A 235 -34.00 6.33 -0.23
N LYS A 236 -33.95 5.71 -1.41
CA LYS A 236 -34.97 5.89 -2.45
C LYS A 236 -36.34 5.41 -1.97
N THR A 237 -36.41 4.22 -1.38
CA THR A 237 -37.69 3.68 -0.89
C THR A 237 -38.27 4.54 0.22
N LEU A 238 -37.44 4.97 1.18
CA LEU A 238 -37.85 5.87 2.26
C LEU A 238 -38.37 7.21 1.71
N SER A 239 -37.65 7.85 0.78
CA SER A 239 -38.06 9.13 0.17
C SER A 239 -39.43 9.01 -0.51
N ILE A 240 -39.61 7.99 -1.34
CA ILE A 240 -40.87 7.75 -2.06
C ILE A 240 -42.02 7.50 -1.06
N SER A 241 -41.81 6.65 -0.06
CA SER A 241 -42.85 6.35 0.94
C SER A 241 -43.24 7.58 1.77
N THR A 242 -42.27 8.44 2.13
CA THR A 242 -42.58 9.69 2.83
C THR A 242 -43.38 10.66 1.96
N GLU A 243 -43.03 10.80 0.68
CA GLU A 243 -43.76 11.66 -0.27
C GLU A 243 -45.20 11.16 -0.47
N ILE A 244 -45.40 9.85 -0.60
CA ILE A 244 -46.75 9.26 -0.72
C ILE A 244 -47.57 9.55 0.53
N SER A 245 -47.00 9.39 1.73
CA SER A 245 -47.71 9.66 2.98
C SER A 245 -48.08 11.14 3.14
N ASP A 246 -47.18 12.04 2.78
CA ASP A 246 -47.44 13.49 2.79
C ASP A 246 -48.56 13.87 1.82
N LEU A 247 -48.57 13.30 0.62
CA LEU A 247 -49.63 13.51 -0.37
C LEU A 247 -50.98 12.94 0.12
N GLN A 248 -51.00 11.74 0.70
CA GLN A 248 -52.21 11.15 1.29
C GLN A 248 -52.78 12.02 2.42
N ARG A 249 -51.90 12.60 3.26
CA ARG A 249 -52.30 13.53 4.32
C ARG A 249 -52.91 14.81 3.75
N GLN A 250 -52.32 15.37 2.70
CA GLN A 250 -52.84 16.56 2.02
C GLN A 250 -54.20 16.30 1.35
N LEU A 251 -54.37 15.15 0.70
CA LEU A 251 -55.64 14.77 0.07
C LEU A 251 -56.72 14.50 1.11
N GLY A 252 -56.40 13.80 2.21
CA GLY A 252 -57.35 13.52 3.29
C GLY A 252 -57.87 14.77 4.00
N GLN A 253 -57.03 15.81 4.16
CA GLN A 253 -57.46 17.09 4.73
C GLN A 253 -58.45 17.84 3.83
N ASN A 254 -58.33 17.71 2.51
CA ASN A 254 -59.25 18.35 1.57
C ASN A 254 -60.63 17.68 1.54
N VAL A 255 -60.72 16.37 1.82
CA VAL A 255 -62.01 15.65 1.83
C VAL A 255 -62.88 16.02 3.03
N GLN A 256 -62.29 16.30 4.20
CA GLN A 256 -63.07 16.73 5.37
C GLN A 256 -63.66 18.14 5.23
N LEU A 257 -63.13 18.99 4.35
CA LEU A 257 -63.66 20.34 4.11
C LEU A 257 -64.89 20.37 3.19
N GLN A 258 -65.20 19.29 2.47
CA GLN A 258 -66.40 19.21 1.62
C GLN A 258 -67.64 18.63 2.33
N GLY A 259 -67.50 18.13 3.57
CA GLY A 259 -68.60 17.56 4.35
C GLY A 259 -69.44 18.55 5.17
N VAL A 260 -69.06 19.83 5.24
CA VAL A 260 -69.83 20.87 5.97
C VAL A 260 -70.50 21.82 4.98
N VAL A 261 -71.38 21.28 4.14
CA VAL A 261 -72.34 22.05 3.35
C VAL A 261 -73.75 21.71 3.84
N SER A 262 -74.09 22.14 5.05
CA SER A 262 -75.48 22.23 5.53
C SER A 262 -75.57 23.17 6.74
N SER A 263 -75.37 24.46 6.50
CA SER A 263 -76.14 25.55 7.12
C SER A 263 -75.65 26.88 6.55
N ALA A 264 -76.49 27.47 5.72
CA ALA A 264 -76.23 28.75 5.06
C ALA A 264 -75.93 29.86 6.10
N PRO A 265 -74.76 30.50 6.06
CA PRO A 265 -74.53 31.73 6.82
C PRO A 265 -75.22 32.88 6.09
N ARG A 266 -76.09 33.60 6.79
CA ARG A 266 -76.69 34.85 6.32
C ARG A 266 -75.59 35.83 5.93
N VAL A 267 -75.76 36.35 4.72
CA VAL A 267 -74.95 37.38 4.07
C VAL A 267 -74.89 38.64 4.94
N TYR A 268 -73.69 39.03 5.36
CA TYR A 268 -73.38 40.42 5.70
C TYR A 268 -72.26 40.91 4.76
N PRO A 269 -72.41 42.08 4.13
CA PRO A 269 -71.44 42.59 3.19
C PRO A 269 -70.29 43.35 3.88
N ALA A 270 -69.12 43.20 3.26
CA ALA A 270 -67.99 44.14 3.24
C ALA A 270 -67.09 44.27 4.48
N LYS A 271 -65.78 44.02 4.28
CA LYS A 271 -64.81 45.06 3.89
C LYS A 271 -63.53 44.39 3.36
N ARG A 272 -63.15 44.75 2.14
CA ARG A 272 -61.89 44.33 1.50
C ARG A 272 -60.72 44.98 2.23
N TYR A 273 -59.92 44.18 2.93
CA TYR A 273 -58.58 44.58 3.36
C TYR A 273 -57.56 43.85 2.51
N ILE A 274 -56.83 44.61 1.69
CA ILE A 274 -55.72 44.12 0.86
C ILE A 274 -54.45 44.21 1.72
N PRO A 275 -53.85 43.09 2.18
CA PRO A 275 -52.55 43.17 2.85
C PRO A 275 -51.47 43.46 1.80
N LYS A 276 -50.71 44.52 2.06
CA LYS A 276 -49.54 44.93 1.27
C LYS A 276 -48.52 43.80 1.22
N ARG A 277 -48.14 43.42 -0.01
CA ARG A 277 -46.98 42.58 -0.37
C ARG A 277 -45.75 43.00 0.43
N ILE A 278 -45.23 42.09 1.26
CA ILE A 278 -43.87 42.15 1.77
C ILE A 278 -42.98 41.39 0.79
N SER A 279 -42.43 42.11 -0.18
CA SER A 279 -41.34 41.66 -1.03
C SER A 279 -40.02 41.80 -0.28
N ARG A 280 -39.56 40.74 0.38
CA ARG A 280 -38.13 40.58 0.73
C ARG A 280 -37.66 39.17 0.39
N VAL A 281 -37.54 38.93 -0.92
CA VAL A 281 -36.69 37.85 -1.45
C VAL A 281 -35.25 38.27 -1.17
N ARG A 282 -34.65 37.68 -0.12
CA ARG A 282 -33.21 37.73 0.08
C ARG A 282 -32.57 37.00 -1.10
N ARG A 283 -31.95 37.77 -2.01
CA ARG A 283 -30.95 37.27 -2.96
C ARG A 283 -29.82 36.64 -2.17
N ILE A 284 -29.90 35.33 -1.97
CA ILE A 284 -28.71 34.52 -1.71
C ILE A 284 -27.93 34.55 -3.01
N LYS A 285 -26.73 35.13 -2.98
CA LYS A 285 -25.79 35.07 -4.10
C LYS A 285 -25.41 33.60 -4.25
N GLU A 286 -26.08 32.93 -5.18
CA GLU A 286 -25.64 31.65 -5.71
C GLU A 286 -24.24 31.85 -6.28
N THR A 287 -23.24 31.44 -5.50
CA THR A 287 -21.92 31.15 -6.03
C THR A 287 -22.13 30.09 -7.10
N LYS A 288 -21.98 30.48 -8.37
CA LYS A 288 -21.97 29.61 -9.54
C LYS A 288 -20.92 28.52 -9.31
N ARG A 289 -21.33 27.39 -8.73
CA ARG A 289 -20.60 26.15 -8.84
C ARG A 289 -20.84 25.64 -10.26
N PRO A 290 -19.79 25.23 -10.99
CA PRO A 290 -19.96 24.73 -12.35
C PRO A 290 -20.91 23.54 -12.32
N ILE A 291 -22.02 23.69 -13.04
CA ILE A 291 -22.97 22.62 -13.32
C ILE A 291 -22.22 21.63 -14.21
N ILE A 292 -21.66 20.58 -13.60
CA ILE A 292 -21.20 19.41 -14.34
C ILE A 292 -22.48 18.70 -14.77
N SER A 293 -22.95 19.05 -15.96
CA SER A 293 -24.00 18.33 -16.66
C SER A 293 -23.52 16.89 -16.89
N LYS A 294 -23.98 15.96 -16.04
CA LYS A 294 -23.89 14.54 -16.31
C LYS A 294 -24.91 14.22 -17.41
N SER A 295 -24.49 14.40 -18.65
CA SER A 295 -25.12 13.72 -19.78
C SER A 295 -24.92 12.21 -19.59
N PRO A 296 -25.97 11.37 -19.72
CA PRO A 296 -25.81 9.94 -19.90
C PRO A 296 -25.47 9.71 -21.38
N GLY A 297 -24.32 10.23 -21.79
CA GLY A 297 -23.79 10.08 -23.14
C GLY A 297 -22.66 9.07 -23.08
N LYS A 298 -22.87 7.94 -23.76
CA LYS A 298 -21.87 7.03 -24.36
C LYS A 298 -20.52 6.98 -23.64
N LYS A 299 -20.16 5.82 -23.07
CA LYS A 299 -18.77 5.50 -22.71
C LYS A 299 -17.90 5.65 -23.96
N GLU A 300 -17.44 6.88 -24.21
CA GLU A 300 -16.43 7.13 -25.21
C GLU A 300 -15.22 6.32 -24.77
N PRO A 301 -14.61 5.60 -25.71
CA PRO A 301 -13.44 4.85 -25.39
C PRO A 301 -12.37 5.93 -25.15
N LEU A 302 -12.11 6.26 -23.88
CA LEU A 302 -10.91 6.99 -23.41
C LEU A 302 -9.65 6.12 -23.65
N SER A 303 -9.64 5.49 -24.82
CA SER A 303 -8.98 4.25 -25.18
C SER A 303 -7.70 4.57 -25.88
N ARG A 304 -6.64 3.89 -25.46
CA ARG A 304 -5.35 3.85 -26.15
C ARG A 304 -4.58 5.18 -26.12
N GLU A 305 -5.08 6.29 -26.66
CA GLU A 305 -4.34 7.56 -26.71
C GLU A 305 -3.91 8.08 -25.33
N LEU A 306 -4.80 8.07 -24.32
CA LEU A 306 -4.44 8.50 -22.97
C LEU A 306 -3.45 7.57 -22.28
N LEU A 307 -3.52 6.26 -22.57
CA LEU A 307 -2.57 5.28 -22.06
C LEU A 307 -1.18 5.50 -22.69
N VAL A 308 -1.12 5.67 -24.01
CA VAL A 308 0.10 5.99 -24.76
C VAL A 308 0.71 7.29 -24.21
N LYS A 309 -0.08 8.36 -24.06
CA LYS A 309 0.38 9.64 -23.50
C LYS A 309 0.96 9.47 -22.10
N ARG A 310 0.27 8.75 -21.21
CA ARG A 310 0.73 8.52 -19.84
C ARG A 310 2.04 7.73 -19.79
N LYS A 311 2.16 6.66 -20.59
CA LYS A 311 3.38 5.85 -20.69
C LYS A 311 4.55 6.67 -21.22
N ARG A 312 4.31 7.50 -22.23
CA ARG A 312 5.29 8.46 -22.77
C ARG A 312 5.77 9.46 -21.72
N ASP A 313 4.87 10.03 -20.93
CA ASP A 313 5.21 10.97 -19.86
C ASP A 313 6.01 10.32 -18.71
N HIS A 314 5.75 9.04 -18.41
CA HIS A 314 6.58 8.26 -17.49
C HIS A 314 7.98 8.02 -18.07
N ALA A 315 8.09 7.64 -19.35
CA ALA A 315 9.37 7.45 -20.00
C ALA A 315 10.21 8.74 -20.01
N LYS A 316 9.62 9.89 -20.37
CA LYS A 316 10.28 11.20 -20.32
C LYS A 316 10.82 11.53 -18.92
N ARG A 317 10.07 11.21 -17.86
CA ARG A 317 10.51 11.40 -16.47
C ARG A 317 11.65 10.47 -16.08
N ASN A 318 11.61 9.21 -16.51
CA ASN A 318 12.65 8.23 -16.21
C ASN A 318 13.97 8.54 -16.92
N ILE A 319 13.92 9.00 -18.18
CA ILE A 319 15.12 9.48 -18.91
C ILE A 319 15.77 10.64 -18.15
N LYS A 320 14.99 11.61 -17.66
CA LYS A 320 15.52 12.74 -16.87
C LYS A 320 16.21 12.31 -15.57
N LYS A 321 15.85 11.13 -15.04
CA LYS A 321 16.42 10.58 -13.79
C LYS A 321 17.56 9.58 -14.01
N GLY A 322 17.91 9.25 -15.27
CA GLY A 322 18.91 8.23 -15.58
C GLY A 322 18.40 6.77 -15.53
N PHE A 323 17.09 6.56 -15.40
CA PHE A 323 16.45 5.24 -15.36
C PHE A 323 16.12 4.75 -16.78
N TYR A 324 17.15 4.40 -17.56
CA TYR A 324 17.01 4.10 -18.99
C TYR A 324 16.24 2.79 -19.26
N ASN A 325 16.42 1.76 -18.43
CA ASN A 325 15.75 0.47 -18.62
C ASN A 325 14.23 0.60 -18.40
N GLU A 326 13.82 1.34 -17.37
CA GLU A 326 12.41 1.60 -17.07
C GLU A 326 11.79 2.54 -18.11
N ALA A 327 12.55 3.51 -18.62
CA ALA A 327 12.11 4.35 -19.72
C ALA A 327 11.88 3.54 -21.00
N TRP A 328 12.80 2.63 -21.32
CA TRP A 328 12.70 1.73 -22.47
C TRP A 328 11.44 0.89 -22.43
N LYS A 329 11.17 0.24 -21.30
CA LYS A 329 9.96 -0.58 -21.11
C LYS A 329 8.67 0.22 -21.32
N ASN A 330 8.58 1.42 -20.75
CA ASN A 330 7.38 2.27 -20.92
C ASN A 330 7.19 2.71 -22.39
N ILE A 331 8.27 2.88 -23.15
CA ILE A 331 8.20 3.21 -24.59
C ILE A 331 7.75 2.01 -25.41
N GLU A 332 8.21 0.80 -25.09
CA GLU A 332 7.78 -0.41 -25.79
C GLU A 332 6.29 -0.70 -25.55
N GLU A 333 5.82 -0.57 -24.31
CA GLU A 333 4.39 -0.70 -23.99
C GLU A 333 3.55 0.39 -24.71
N ALA A 334 4.07 1.61 -24.87
CA ALA A 334 3.39 2.65 -25.63
C ALA A 334 3.28 2.31 -27.13
N LEU A 335 4.35 1.75 -27.72
CA LEU A 335 4.39 1.33 -29.12
C LEU A 335 3.59 0.05 -29.39
N GLU A 336 3.39 -0.81 -28.38
CA GLU A 336 2.49 -1.96 -28.48
C GLU A 336 1.03 -1.50 -28.57
N ILE A 337 0.66 -0.46 -27.83
CA ILE A 337 -0.68 0.13 -27.88
C ILE A 337 -0.90 0.93 -29.16
N ASP A 338 0.09 1.72 -29.59
CA ASP A 338 0.07 2.47 -30.86
C ASP A 338 1.43 2.37 -31.60
N PRO A 339 1.56 1.42 -32.53
CA PRO A 339 2.78 1.22 -33.31
C PRO A 339 3.18 2.40 -34.21
N LYS A 340 2.26 3.35 -34.44
CA LYS A 340 2.49 4.52 -35.29
C LYS A 340 2.92 5.77 -34.50
N ASP A 341 3.03 5.70 -33.17
CA ASP A 341 3.40 6.85 -32.35
C ASP A 341 4.84 7.35 -32.61
N VAL A 342 4.93 8.48 -33.31
CA VAL A 342 6.19 9.10 -33.73
C VAL A 342 7.03 9.54 -32.53
N GLU A 343 6.40 10.04 -31.46
CA GLU A 343 7.14 10.50 -30.28
C GLU A 343 7.79 9.34 -29.51
N SER A 344 7.08 8.21 -29.36
CA SER A 344 7.63 7.03 -28.69
C SER A 344 8.80 6.43 -29.48
N LYS A 345 8.74 6.43 -30.82
CA LYS A 345 9.88 6.04 -31.68
C LYS A 345 11.08 6.97 -31.51
N ALA A 346 10.85 8.28 -31.45
CA ALA A 346 11.92 9.27 -31.23
C ALA A 346 12.58 9.10 -29.85
N LEU A 347 11.80 8.85 -28.80
CA LEU A 347 12.35 8.55 -27.46
C LEU A 347 13.12 7.23 -27.44
N LYS A 348 12.68 6.20 -28.16
CA LYS A 348 13.39 4.92 -28.30
C LYS A 348 14.77 5.12 -28.93
N ALA A 349 14.85 5.90 -30.02
CA ALA A 349 16.12 6.24 -30.67
C ALA A 349 17.04 7.05 -29.74
N LYS A 350 16.47 8.01 -28.98
CA LYS A 350 17.24 8.79 -28.01
C LYS A 350 17.89 7.92 -26.93
N ILE A 351 17.17 6.96 -26.35
CA ILE A 351 17.73 6.04 -25.35
C ILE A 351 18.89 5.21 -25.94
N LYS A 352 18.77 4.73 -27.19
CA LYS A 352 19.86 3.99 -27.87
C LYS A 352 21.15 4.78 -28.05
N THR A 353 21.08 6.12 -28.05
CA THR A 353 22.28 6.98 -28.18
C THR A 353 22.90 7.35 -26.83
N LEU A 354 22.18 7.12 -25.73
CA LEU A 354 22.64 7.40 -24.36
C LEU A 354 23.22 6.15 -23.67
N GLN A 355 22.98 4.97 -24.23
CA GLN A 355 23.64 3.71 -23.90
C GLN A 355 24.82 3.51 -24.84
#